data_AF-A0A0P9ZK07-F1
#
_entry.id   AF-A0A0P9ZK07-F1
#
_cell.length_a   1.000
_cell.length_b   1.000
_cell.length_c   1.000
_cell.angle_alpha   90.00
_cell.angle_beta   90.00
_cell.angle_gamma   90.00
#
_symmetry.space_group_name_H-M   'P 1'
#
loop_
_entity.id
_entity.type
_entity.pdbx_description
1 polymer ?
#
loop_
_entity_poly.entity_id
_entity_poly.type
_entity_poly.pdbx_seq_one_letter_code
_entity_poly.pdbx_strand_id
1 'polypeptide(L)'
;KGARLAVPGIVDLSQLTEASSGVAKVVLQGVQDMLLRVALQIVRDDFEDRRERQRQGIDLAKGAGRYAGRKPDTKMHERVIALKSGGCSIAETARLAGVSVSQVKRVWAQNQTKDKV
;
A
#
# COMPACT_ATOMS: atom_id res chain seq x y z
N LYS A 1 -30.87 15.57 11.37
CA LYS A 1 -30.65 14.18 11.83
C LYS A 1 -29.30 13.74 11.28
N GLY A 2 -28.27 13.67 12.13
CA GLY A 2 -26.89 13.36 11.73
C GLY A 2 -26.42 12.04 12.32
N ALA A 3 -25.52 11.35 11.63
CA ALA A 3 -24.90 10.12 12.14
C ALA A 3 -24.00 10.46 13.33
N ARG A 4 -24.17 9.75 14.46
CA ARG A 4 -23.26 9.81 15.60
C ARG A 4 -22.30 8.62 15.52
N LEU A 5 -21.00 8.91 15.57
CA LEU A 5 -19.95 7.88 15.63
C LEU A 5 -19.89 7.33 17.06
N ALA A 6 -20.30 6.08 17.25
CA ALA A 6 -20.08 5.37 18.49
C ALA A 6 -18.73 4.62 18.39
N VAL A 7 -17.74 5.04 19.18
CA VAL A 7 -16.44 4.38 19.26
C VAL A 7 -16.41 3.54 20.55
N PRO A 8 -16.34 2.20 20.46
CA PRO A 8 -16.29 1.34 21.63
C PRO A 8 -15.12 1.72 22.56
N GLY A 9 -15.41 1.88 23.86
CA GLY A 9 -14.41 2.23 24.88
C GLY A 9 -14.13 3.72 25.06
N ILE A 10 -14.70 4.61 24.24
CA ILE A 10 -14.65 6.06 24.44
C ILE A 10 -15.90 6.51 25.18
N VAL A 11 -15.73 7.34 26.21
CA VAL A 11 -16.84 7.91 26.99
C VAL A 11 -17.66 8.83 26.08
N ASP A 12 -18.88 8.42 25.75
CA ASP A 12 -19.84 9.25 25.02
C ASP A 12 -20.60 10.16 26.00
N LEU A 13 -20.24 11.44 26.01
CA LEU A 13 -20.88 12.46 26.85
C LEU A 13 -22.24 12.91 26.31
N SER A 14 -22.70 12.39 25.16
CA SER A 14 -23.98 12.79 24.56
C SER A 14 -25.15 12.52 25.51
N GLN A 15 -25.14 11.38 26.22
CA GLN A 15 -26.20 11.00 27.15
C GLN A 15 -26.25 11.93 28.38
N LEU A 16 -25.09 12.33 28.92
CA LEU A 16 -25.02 13.30 30.01
C LEU A 16 -25.42 14.71 29.55
N THR A 17 -25.04 15.09 28.33
CA THR A 17 -25.42 16.38 27.73
C THR A 17 -26.93 16.48 27.52
N GLU A 18 -27.59 15.38 27.14
CA GLU A 18 -29.04 15.32 26.98
C GLU A 18 -29.80 15.43 28.31
N ALA A 19 -29.24 14.91 29.41
CA ALA A 19 -29.79 15.02 30.76
C ALA A 19 -29.46 16.35 31.48
N SER A 20 -28.59 17.19 30.91
CA SER A 20 -28.12 18.44 31.52
C SER A 20 -28.82 19.67 30.95
N SER A 21 -28.92 20.75 31.74
CA SER A 21 -29.52 22.03 31.32
C SER A 21 -28.62 23.23 31.64
N GLY A 22 -28.92 24.37 31.01
CA GLY A 22 -28.19 25.62 31.24
C GLY A 22 -26.70 25.54 30.91
N VAL A 23 -25.87 26.15 31.76
CA VAL A 23 -24.41 26.25 31.60
C VAL A 23 -23.76 24.86 31.52
N ALA A 24 -24.22 23.89 32.31
CA ALA A 24 -23.67 22.53 32.33
C ALA A 24 -23.75 21.85 30.95
N LYS A 25 -24.87 22.04 30.23
CA LYS A 25 -25.04 21.51 28.88
C LYS A 25 -24.05 22.12 27.88
N VAL A 26 -23.84 23.43 27.95
CA VAL A 26 -22.90 24.15 27.07
C VAL A 26 -21.46 23.66 27.30
N VAL A 27 -21.08 23.49 28.57
CA VAL A 27 -19.74 23.00 28.93
C VAL A 27 -19.53 21.56 28.46
N LEU A 28 -20.49 20.65 28.70
CA LEU A 28 -20.37 19.25 28.29
C LEU A 28 -20.26 19.09 26.77
N GLN A 29 -21.02 19.87 26.00
CA GLN A 29 -20.93 19.88 24.54
C GLN A 29 -19.56 20.39 24.07
N GLY A 30 -19.04 21.47 24.68
CA GLY A 30 -17.72 22.01 24.36
C GLY A 30 -16.59 21.02 24.66
N VAL A 31 -16.66 20.31 25.79
CA VAL A 31 -15.70 19.26 26.15
C VAL A 31 -15.76 18.10 25.16
N GLN A 32 -16.96 17.64 24.77
CA GLN A 32 -17.12 16.56 23.79
C GLN A 32 -16.50 16.94 22.43
N ASP A 33 -16.76 18.15 21.94
CA ASP A 33 -16.20 18.64 20.69
C ASP A 33 -14.67 18.77 20.74
N MET A 34 -14.13 19.26 21.87
CA MET A 34 -12.69 19.36 22.07
C MET A 34 -12.02 17.98 22.13
N LEU A 35 -12.58 17.04 22.88
CA LEU A 35 -12.06 15.67 22.99
C LEU A 35 -12.02 14.98 21.62
N LEU A 36 -13.07 15.14 20.81
CA LEU A 36 -13.10 14.60 19.45
C LEU A 36 -11.99 15.19 18.59
N ARG A 37 -11.79 16.52 18.62
CA ARG A 37 -10.74 17.19 17.86
C ARG A 37 -9.34 16.74 18.27
N VAL A 38 -9.08 16.63 19.58
CA VAL A 38 -7.81 16.16 20.12
C VAL A 38 -7.55 14.72 19.71
N ALA A 39 -8.54 13.83 19.82
CA ALA A 39 -8.40 12.45 19.40
C ALA A 39 -8.08 12.32 17.90
N LEU A 40 -8.76 13.09 17.05
CA LEU A 40 -8.49 13.12 15.61
C LEU A 40 -7.09 13.65 15.30
N GLN A 41 -6.63 14.67 16.03
CA GLN A 41 -5.29 15.21 15.85
C GLN A 41 -4.22 14.20 16.25
N ILE A 42 -4.38 13.51 17.38
CA ILE A 42 -3.46 12.45 17.83
C ILE A 42 -3.36 11.33 16.78
N VAL A 43 -4.49 10.88 16.25
CA VAL A 43 -4.52 9.83 15.21
C VAL A 43 -3.81 10.29 13.94
N ARG A 44 -4.00 11.56 13.55
CA ARG A 44 -3.31 12.13 12.40
C ARG A 44 -1.79 12.17 12.62
N ASP A 45 -1.36 12.67 13.77
CA ASP A 45 0.06 12.83 14.09
C ASP A 45 0.75 11.45 14.10
N ASP A 46 0.16 10.44 14.75
CA ASP A 46 0.67 9.06 14.76
C ASP A 46 0.75 8.44 13.35
N PHE A 47 -0.22 8.72 12.48
CA PHE A 47 -0.17 8.28 11.08
C PHE A 47 0.98 8.93 10.30
N GLU A 48 1.12 10.26 10.41
CA GLU A 48 2.19 11.02 9.75
C GLU A 48 3.57 10.53 10.22
N ASP A 49 3.71 10.32 11.52
CA ASP A 49 4.90 9.77 12.17
C ASP A 49 5.29 8.38 11.66
N ARG A 50 4.33 7.45 11.57
CA ARG A 50 4.58 6.10 11.03
C ARG A 50 5.01 6.16 9.57
N ARG A 51 4.35 7.00 8.78
CA ARG A 51 4.66 7.19 7.36
C ARG A 51 6.07 7.75 7.18
N GLU A 52 6.44 8.72 8.01
CA GLU A 52 7.78 9.33 8.00
C GLU A 52 8.87 8.30 8.33
N ARG A 53 8.71 7.57 9.42
CA ARG A 53 9.67 6.52 9.83
C ARG A 53 9.78 5.41 8.78
N GLN A 54 8.65 5.00 8.19
CA GLN A 54 8.67 4.01 7.11
C GLN A 54 9.43 4.55 5.89
N ARG A 55 9.20 5.80 5.49
CA ARG A 55 9.92 6.42 4.38
C ARG A 55 11.42 6.44 4.64
N GLN A 56 11.85 6.93 5.81
CA GLN A 56 13.26 6.95 6.20
C GLN A 56 13.88 5.55 6.18
N GLY A 57 13.18 4.55 6.73
CA GLY A 57 13.62 3.15 6.71
C GLY A 57 13.76 2.58 5.29
N ILE A 58 12.81 2.90 4.40
CA ILE A 58 12.87 2.51 2.98
C ILE A 58 14.07 3.17 2.31
N ASP A 59 14.30 4.46 2.53
CA ASP A 59 15.39 5.20 1.90
C ASP A 59 16.77 4.68 2.34
N LEU A 60 16.94 4.41 3.64
CA LEU A 60 18.15 3.77 4.17
C LEU A 60 18.38 2.38 3.54
N ALA A 61 17.33 1.56 3.44
CA ALA A 61 17.42 0.23 2.87
C ALA A 61 17.64 0.23 1.35
N LYS A 62 17.11 1.22 0.62
CA LYS A 62 17.42 1.46 -0.80
C LYS A 62 18.88 1.88 -0.97
N GLY A 63 19.39 2.80 -0.14
CA GLY A 63 20.79 3.21 -0.14
C GLY A 63 21.75 2.04 0.15
N ALA A 64 21.33 1.12 1.01
CA ALA A 64 22.05 -0.13 1.28
C ALA A 64 21.82 -1.24 0.22
N GLY A 65 21.12 -0.96 -0.88
CA GLY A 65 20.91 -1.91 -1.97
C GLY A 65 19.97 -3.10 -1.64
N ARG A 66 19.22 -3.06 -0.53
CA ARG A 66 18.35 -4.18 -0.11
C ARG A 66 17.10 -4.33 -0.97
N TYR A 67 16.70 -3.28 -1.68
CA TYR A 67 15.54 -3.26 -2.58
C TYR A 67 15.94 -3.67 -4.00
N ALA A 68 16.12 -4.98 -4.24
CA ALA A 68 16.44 -5.53 -5.56
C ALA A 68 15.20 -5.88 -6.44
N GLY A 69 13.99 -5.62 -5.93
CA GLY A 69 12.74 -5.99 -6.59
C GLY A 69 12.45 -7.50 -6.56
N ARG A 70 11.51 -7.94 -7.42
CA ARG A 70 11.19 -9.36 -7.57
C ARG A 70 12.31 -10.06 -8.33
N LYS A 71 12.90 -11.10 -7.74
CA LYS A 71 13.91 -11.92 -8.41
C LYS A 71 13.34 -12.53 -9.70
N PRO A 72 14.03 -12.39 -10.85
CA PRO A 72 13.62 -13.04 -12.09
C PRO A 72 13.57 -14.56 -11.96
N ASP A 73 12.62 -15.19 -12.63
CA ASP A 73 12.60 -16.64 -12.80
C ASP A 73 13.49 -17.00 -14.01
N THR A 74 14.74 -17.35 -13.72
CA THR A 74 15.76 -17.65 -14.73
C THR A 74 15.40 -18.88 -15.56
N LYS A 75 14.87 -19.93 -14.94
CA LYS A 75 14.47 -21.16 -15.66
C LYS A 75 13.35 -20.89 -16.66
N MET A 76 12.37 -20.08 -16.26
CA MET A 76 11.30 -19.66 -17.17
C MET A 76 11.87 -18.81 -18.31
N HIS A 77 12.80 -17.88 -18.03
CA HIS A 77 13.42 -17.08 -19.07
C HIS A 77 14.20 -17.94 -20.08
N GLU A 78 15.00 -18.89 -19.61
CA GLU A 78 15.73 -19.84 -20.46
C GLU A 78 14.79 -20.64 -21.37
N ARG A 79 13.67 -21.14 -20.83
CA ARG A 79 12.65 -21.84 -21.62
C ARG A 79 12.05 -20.96 -22.72
N VAL A 80 11.72 -19.71 -22.40
CA VAL A 80 11.19 -18.74 -23.37
C VAL A 80 12.21 -18.46 -24.47
N ILE A 81 13.49 -18.27 -24.11
CA ILE A 81 14.57 -18.03 -25.06
C ILE A 81 14.75 -19.25 -25.98
N ALA A 82 14.83 -20.46 -25.44
CA ALA A 82 14.97 -21.68 -26.22
C ALA A 82 13.82 -21.86 -27.23
N LEU A 83 12.57 -21.65 -26.81
CA LEU A 83 11.39 -21.74 -27.69
C LEU A 83 11.41 -20.65 -28.78
N LYS A 84 11.77 -19.41 -28.44
CA LYS A 84 11.84 -18.31 -29.41
C LYS A 84 12.97 -18.51 -30.42
N SER A 85 14.12 -18.99 -29.98
CA SER A 85 15.27 -19.31 -30.83
C SER A 85 14.99 -20.51 -31.74
N GLY A 86 14.16 -21.45 -31.28
CA GLY A 86 13.64 -22.55 -32.10
C GLY A 86 12.56 -22.16 -33.13
N GLY A 87 12.27 -20.86 -33.29
CA GLY A 87 11.33 -20.36 -34.30
C GLY A 87 9.86 -20.30 -33.88
N CYS A 88 9.52 -20.65 -32.63
CA CYS A 88 8.13 -20.58 -32.18
C CYS A 88 7.58 -19.14 -32.21
N SER A 89 6.28 -19.03 -32.54
CA SER A 89 5.55 -17.77 -32.45
C SER A 89 5.45 -17.30 -30.99
N ILE A 90 5.18 -16.02 -30.79
CA ILE A 90 5.06 -15.43 -29.44
C ILE A 90 3.88 -16.06 -28.68
N ALA A 91 2.74 -16.24 -29.34
CA ALA A 91 1.54 -16.83 -28.74
C ALA A 91 1.76 -18.29 -28.36
N GLU A 92 2.41 -19.06 -29.23
CA GLU A 92 2.73 -20.45 -28.95
C GLU A 92 3.76 -20.60 -27.83
N THR A 93 4.79 -19.76 -27.83
CA THR A 93 5.79 -19.74 -26.75
C THR A 93 5.14 -19.44 -25.40
N ALA A 94 4.20 -18.48 -25.35
CA ALA A 94 3.45 -18.14 -24.15
C ALA A 94 2.67 -19.35 -23.62
N ARG A 95 1.96 -20.06 -24.51
CA ARG A 95 1.21 -21.28 -24.18
C ARG A 95 2.12 -22.39 -23.64
N LEU A 96 3.24 -22.67 -24.33
CA LEU A 96 4.15 -23.77 -23.96
C LEU A 96 4.99 -23.47 -22.72
N ALA A 97 5.37 -22.20 -22.51
CA ALA A 97 6.12 -21.78 -21.33
C ALA A 97 5.22 -21.47 -20.12
N GLY A 98 3.90 -21.40 -20.29
CA GLY A 98 2.95 -21.10 -19.23
C GLY A 98 3.00 -19.65 -18.74
N VAL A 99 3.33 -18.70 -19.62
CA VAL A 99 3.47 -17.27 -19.29
C VAL A 99 2.66 -16.39 -20.23
N SER A 100 2.47 -15.13 -19.87
CA SER A 100 1.76 -14.18 -20.73
C SER A 100 2.58 -13.81 -21.97
N VAL A 101 1.88 -13.46 -23.06
CA VAL A 101 2.49 -12.93 -24.29
C VAL A 101 3.39 -11.72 -24.01
N SER A 102 2.98 -10.83 -23.09
CA SER A 102 3.78 -9.68 -22.68
C SER A 102 5.09 -10.09 -22.00
N GLN A 103 5.07 -11.16 -21.19
CA GLN A 103 6.26 -11.70 -20.56
C GLN A 103 7.23 -12.27 -21.60
N VAL A 104 6.72 -13.01 -22.60
CA VAL A 104 7.54 -13.52 -23.71
C VAL A 104 8.23 -12.38 -24.46
N LYS A 105 7.47 -11.35 -24.85
CA LYS A 105 8.02 -10.17 -25.54
C LYS A 105 9.10 -9.48 -24.71
N ARG A 106 8.85 -9.28 -23.41
CA ARG A 106 9.79 -8.64 -22.48
C ARG A 106 11.09 -9.43 -22.34
N VAL A 107 10.99 -10.75 -22.10
CA VAL A 107 12.16 -11.63 -21.96
C VAL A 107 12.97 -11.68 -23.26
N TRP A 108 12.28 -11.80 -24.40
CA TRP A 108 12.94 -11.85 -25.71
C TRP A 108 13.68 -10.55 -26.05
N ALA A 109 13.06 -9.39 -25.79
CA ALA A 109 13.73 -8.09 -25.95
C ALA A 109 14.94 -7.95 -25.03
N GLN A 110 14.82 -8.36 -23.75
CA GLN A 110 15.94 -8.36 -22.81
C GLN A 110 17.10 -9.25 -23.26
N ASN A 111 16.81 -10.40 -23.89
CA ASN A 111 17.84 -11.27 -24.46
C ASN A 111 18.57 -10.59 -25.62
N GLN A 112 17.83 -10.04 -26.58
CA GLN A 112 18.44 -9.36 -27.73
C GLN A 112 19.29 -8.16 -27.36
N THR A 113 18.94 -7.43 -26.29
CA THR A 113 19.77 -6.32 -25.80
C THR A 113 21.07 -6.83 -25.16
N LYS A 114 21.05 -7.99 -24.49
CA LYS A 114 22.27 -8.61 -23.95
C LYS A 114 23.22 -9.06 -25.06
N ASP A 115 22.70 -9.62 -26.15
CA ASP A 115 23.54 -10.11 -27.25
C ASP A 115 24.20 -8.98 -28.07
N LYS A 116 23.77 -7.72 -27.88
CA LYS A 116 24.27 -6.54 -28.60
C LYS A 116 25.34 -5.74 -27.84
N VAL A 117 25.57 -6.05 -26.57
CA VAL A 117 26.58 -5.41 -25.69
C VAL A 117 27.75 -6.36 -25.52
#